data_AF-A0A1M6HJF0-F1
#
_entry.id   AF-A0A1M6HJF0-F1
#
_cell.length_a   1.000
_cell.length_b   1.000
_cell.length_c   1.000
_cell.angle_alpha   90.00
_cell.angle_beta   90.00
_cell.angle_gamma   90.00
#
_symmetry.space_group_name_H-M   'P 1'
#
loop_
_entity.id
_entity.type
_entity.pdbx_description
1 polymer ?
#
loop_
_entity_poly.entity_id
_entity_poly.type
_entity_poly.pdbx_seq_one_letter_code
_entity_poly.pdbx_strand_id
1 'polypeptide(L)'
;MIIPVYVNGVELSFILDTGVGSTIIFSVDNKNSLELKNATKIYLRGLGDEAPVEAIKSVSNEVRIGKALSASHTIYLVLDESINFSPRMGFPIHGIIGYDFFRDFIMDINYSNNYIKINRPSTYKYKKCKKCYRTDLGFQDQHKRPFLTAKYKSKKGLIDVNLLLDSGSGSSLWLFENKEKGIEVSENSFRDFLGKGFNGDIYGERTKIDELHIGDFMLKDVTTSFPDSVYIKGISVNNRQGSLGGGVLRRFNVIMDYPNKRISLRKNNYFEKPFHYNMSGLTIQHVGFAFAKDYNEKDRFYIGLNKIINQKTVQFTNDFVLKPKYEISDVRPGSPAEEAGLKKGDILIEINGRKAYTYKLSELNDLFYLEEGKKIRLKINRLGVEMRFDFNLRKVI
;
A
#
# COMPACT_ATOMS: atom_id res chain seq x y z
N MET A 1 -2.32 -4.87 0.39
CA MET A 1 -2.55 -6.31 0.67
C MET A 1 -1.64 -7.11 -0.24
N ILE A 2 -1.02 -8.18 0.24
CA ILE A 2 0.00 -8.93 -0.52
C ILE A 2 -0.45 -10.35 -0.72
N ILE A 3 -0.28 -10.86 -1.94
CA ILE A 3 -0.70 -12.20 -2.32
C ILE A 3 0.40 -12.91 -3.13
N PRO A 4 0.53 -14.24 -2.98
CA PRO A 4 1.35 -15.04 -3.87
C PRO A 4 0.64 -15.19 -5.22
N VAL A 5 1.42 -15.03 -6.30
CA VAL A 5 0.97 -15.13 -7.69
C VAL A 5 1.98 -15.96 -8.45
N TYR A 6 1.51 -17.01 -9.13
CA TYR A 6 2.36 -17.77 -10.05
C TYR A 6 2.29 -17.13 -11.42
N VAL A 7 3.44 -16.79 -12.00
CA VAL A 7 3.58 -16.28 -13.36
C VAL A 7 4.49 -17.22 -14.13
N ASN A 8 3.97 -17.85 -15.19
CA ASN A 8 4.69 -18.84 -16.01
C ASN A 8 5.43 -19.90 -15.15
N GLY A 9 4.79 -20.37 -14.08
CA GLY A 9 5.34 -21.39 -13.16
C GLY A 9 6.19 -20.86 -12.01
N VAL A 10 6.56 -19.58 -11.99
CA VAL A 10 7.37 -18.96 -10.92
C VAL A 10 6.45 -18.28 -9.90
N GLU A 11 6.63 -18.59 -8.61
CA GLU A 11 5.90 -17.92 -7.53
C GLU A 11 6.54 -16.56 -7.21
N LEU A 12 5.70 -15.52 -7.21
CA LEU A 12 6.08 -14.14 -6.97
C LEU A 12 5.09 -13.51 -5.97
N SER A 13 5.56 -12.51 -5.24
CA SER A 13 4.74 -11.72 -4.31
C SER A 13 4.24 -10.44 -4.95
N PHE A 14 2.92 -10.24 -4.97
CA PHE A 14 2.27 -9.07 -5.59
C PHE A 14 1.42 -8.29 -4.60
N ILE A 15 1.35 -6.98 -4.82
CA ILE A 15 0.31 -6.14 -4.21
C ILE A 15 -0.98 -6.37 -4.99
N LEU A 16 -2.05 -6.76 -4.29
CA LEU A 16 -3.40 -6.74 -4.86
C LEU A 16 -3.92 -5.31 -4.83
N ASP A 17 -4.11 -4.73 -6.00
CA ASP A 17 -4.54 -3.35 -6.18
C ASP A 17 -5.73 -3.26 -7.14
N THR A 18 -6.91 -2.98 -6.58
CA THR A 18 -8.13 -2.75 -7.36
C THR A 18 -8.08 -1.45 -8.18
N GLY A 19 -7.18 -0.52 -7.84
CA GLY A 19 -6.99 0.76 -8.51
C GLY A 19 -6.19 0.68 -9.81
N VAL A 20 -5.55 -0.46 -10.11
CA VAL A 20 -4.82 -0.67 -11.36
C VAL A 20 -5.60 -1.54 -12.35
N GLY A 21 -5.48 -1.17 -13.63
CA GLY A 21 -6.09 -1.92 -14.72
C GLY A 21 -5.29 -3.15 -15.14
N SER A 22 -3.96 -3.04 -15.11
CA SER A 22 -3.04 -4.00 -15.72
C SER A 22 -2.10 -4.59 -14.68
N THR A 23 -1.61 -5.81 -14.95
CA THR A 23 -0.58 -6.45 -14.14
C THR A 23 0.80 -5.91 -14.49
N ILE A 24 1.51 -5.40 -13.50
CA ILE A 24 2.85 -4.82 -13.63
C ILE A 24 3.81 -5.64 -12.78
N ILE A 25 4.96 -6.00 -13.36
CA ILE A 25 6.07 -6.63 -12.66
C ILE A 25 7.21 -5.61 -12.60
N PHE A 26 7.80 -5.46 -11.43
CA PHE A 26 8.99 -4.65 -11.17
C PHE A 26 9.92 -5.44 -10.25
N SER A 27 11.22 -5.13 -10.25
CA SER A 27 12.19 -5.76 -9.34
C SER A 27 12.31 -7.29 -9.51
N VAL A 28 12.61 -7.76 -10.73
CA VAL A 28 12.95 -9.18 -10.96
C VAL A 28 14.47 -9.34 -10.96
N ASP A 29 15.00 -9.77 -9.82
CA ASP A 29 16.46 -9.97 -9.60
C ASP A 29 17.04 -11.08 -10.50
N ASN A 30 16.19 -12.00 -10.99
CA ASN A 30 16.55 -13.05 -11.93
C ASN A 30 15.83 -12.87 -13.27
N LYS A 31 16.31 -11.91 -14.08
CA LYS A 31 15.83 -11.63 -15.44
C LYS A 31 15.83 -12.87 -16.36
N ASN A 32 16.59 -13.91 -16.00
CA ASN A 32 16.75 -15.14 -16.80
C ASN A 32 15.71 -16.24 -16.54
N SER A 33 14.86 -16.14 -15.50
CA SER A 33 13.87 -17.21 -15.18
C SER A 33 12.45 -16.93 -15.66
N LEU A 34 12.15 -15.71 -16.10
CA LEU A 34 10.83 -15.34 -16.59
C LEU A 34 10.86 -15.17 -18.11
N GLU A 35 10.55 -16.25 -18.83
CA GLU A 35 10.37 -16.16 -20.28
C GLU A 35 9.14 -15.33 -20.59
N LEU A 36 9.36 -14.17 -21.21
CA LEU A 36 8.31 -13.28 -21.69
C LEU A 36 8.04 -13.53 -23.17
N LYS A 37 6.76 -13.61 -23.53
CA LYS A 37 6.32 -13.82 -24.92
C LYS A 37 5.94 -12.49 -25.57
N ASN A 38 6.31 -12.30 -26.84
CA ASN A 38 5.88 -11.20 -27.72
C ASN A 38 6.06 -9.79 -27.12
N ALA A 39 7.32 -9.40 -26.91
CA ALA A 39 7.72 -8.17 -26.23
C ALA A 39 7.63 -6.92 -27.12
N THR A 40 6.88 -5.90 -26.69
CA THR A 40 6.94 -4.54 -27.27
C THR A 40 7.23 -3.48 -26.20
N LYS A 41 7.97 -2.43 -26.58
CA LYS A 41 8.28 -1.30 -25.69
C LYS A 41 7.08 -0.36 -25.57
N ILE A 42 6.77 0.06 -24.35
CA ILE A 42 5.74 1.04 -24.03
C ILE A 42 6.20 1.95 -22.89
N TYR A 43 5.46 3.04 -22.65
CA TYR A 43 5.67 3.90 -21.49
C TYR A 43 4.46 3.85 -20.56
N LEU A 44 4.73 3.72 -19.26
CA LEU A 44 3.74 3.70 -18.20
C LEU A 44 3.78 5.02 -17.42
N ARG A 45 2.60 5.45 -16.99
CA ARG A 45 2.44 6.63 -16.14
C ARG A 45 1.40 6.37 -15.06
N GLY A 46 1.67 6.89 -13.88
CA GLY A 46 0.82 6.89 -12.70
C GLY A 46 0.95 8.20 -11.92
N LEU A 47 0.78 8.12 -10.61
CA LEU A 47 0.91 9.27 -9.71
C LEU A 47 2.38 9.59 -9.41
N GLY A 48 2.67 10.88 -9.26
CA GLY A 48 4.02 11.43 -9.06
C GLY A 48 4.39 12.46 -10.13
N ASP A 49 5.54 13.10 -9.96
CA ASP A 49 6.06 14.17 -10.82
C ASP A 49 7.24 13.75 -11.70
N GLU A 50 7.74 12.51 -11.55
CA GLU A 50 8.82 11.97 -12.38
C GLU A 50 8.35 11.59 -13.81
N ALA A 51 9.32 11.35 -14.69
CA ALA A 51 9.07 11.01 -16.08
C ALA A 51 8.34 9.65 -16.25
N PRO A 52 7.60 9.44 -17.36
CA PRO A 52 7.04 8.13 -17.70
C PRO A 52 8.11 7.04 -17.73
N VAL A 53 7.72 5.84 -17.32
CA VAL A 53 8.63 4.70 -17.11
C VAL A 53 8.55 3.76 -18.30
N GLU A 54 9.70 3.39 -18.87
CA GLU A 54 9.75 2.40 -19.93
C GLU A 54 9.38 1.01 -19.38
N ALA A 55 8.51 0.30 -20.10
CA ALA A 55 8.12 -1.06 -19.77
C ALA A 55 8.03 -1.94 -21.03
N ILE A 56 8.23 -3.23 -20.83
CA ILE A 56 8.05 -4.26 -21.85
C ILE A 56 6.66 -4.88 -21.67
N LYS A 57 5.82 -4.76 -22.68
CA LYS A 57 4.55 -5.47 -22.76
C LYS A 57 4.79 -6.90 -23.23
N SER A 58 4.37 -7.88 -22.43
CA SER A 58 4.34 -9.29 -22.79
C SER A 58 2.90 -9.82 -22.78
N VAL A 59 2.54 -10.62 -23.78
CA VAL A 59 1.20 -11.20 -23.93
C VAL A 59 1.23 -12.73 -23.86
N SER A 60 0.07 -13.37 -23.71
CA SER A 60 -0.05 -14.85 -23.69
C SER A 60 0.72 -15.51 -22.54
N ASN A 61 0.79 -14.84 -21.39
CA ASN A 61 1.36 -15.38 -20.16
C ASN A 61 0.32 -16.17 -19.36
N GLU A 62 0.79 -17.17 -18.62
CA GLU A 62 -0.03 -17.87 -17.64
C GLU A 62 0.12 -17.20 -16.27
N VAL A 63 -0.99 -16.75 -15.68
CA VAL A 63 -1.02 -16.21 -14.32
C VAL A 63 -2.00 -17.01 -13.49
N ARG A 64 -1.58 -17.42 -12.28
CA ARG A 64 -2.40 -18.23 -11.38
C ARG A 64 -2.35 -17.70 -9.95
N ILE A 65 -3.51 -17.55 -9.32
CA ILE A 65 -3.68 -17.16 -7.92
C ILE A 65 -4.53 -18.22 -7.23
N GLY A 66 -3.90 -19.03 -6.37
CA GLY A 66 -4.52 -20.24 -5.83
C GLY A 66 -4.98 -21.19 -6.96
N LYS A 67 -6.29 -21.37 -7.09
CA LYS A 67 -6.94 -22.19 -8.14
C LYS A 67 -7.47 -21.37 -9.33
N ALA A 68 -7.44 -20.05 -9.25
CA ALA A 68 -7.87 -19.17 -10.34
C ALA A 68 -6.75 -19.03 -11.37
N LEU A 69 -7.07 -19.19 -12.64
CA LEU A 69 -6.13 -19.23 -13.76
C LEU A 69 -6.53 -18.22 -14.82
N SER A 70 -5.57 -17.45 -15.31
CA SER A 70 -5.64 -16.62 -16.49
C SER A 70 -4.61 -17.11 -17.51
N ALA A 71 -5.04 -17.87 -18.51
CA ALA A 71 -4.15 -18.56 -19.46
C ALA A 71 -3.56 -17.67 -20.56
N SER A 72 -4.11 -16.47 -20.79
CA SER A 72 -3.60 -15.51 -21.78
C SER A 72 -3.58 -14.11 -21.18
N HIS A 73 -2.66 -13.90 -20.24
CA HIS A 73 -2.53 -12.67 -19.47
C HIS A 73 -1.53 -11.71 -20.12
N THR A 74 -1.85 -10.42 -20.10
CA THR A 74 -0.90 -9.36 -20.48
C THR A 74 -0.17 -8.86 -19.25
N ILE A 75 1.15 -8.80 -19.32
CA ILE A 75 2.03 -8.35 -18.25
C ILE A 75 2.90 -7.21 -18.77
N TYR A 76 3.12 -6.20 -17.93
CA TYR A 76 4.05 -5.13 -18.21
C TYR A 76 5.24 -5.23 -17.27
N LEU A 77 6.43 -5.48 -17.82
CA LEU A 77 7.67 -5.57 -17.07
C LEU A 77 8.39 -4.22 -17.08
N VAL A 78 8.58 -3.65 -15.90
CA VAL A 78 9.40 -2.46 -15.66
C VAL A 78 10.81 -2.92 -15.31
N LEU A 79 11.80 -2.43 -16.06
CA LEU A 79 13.21 -2.76 -15.85
C LEU A 79 13.95 -1.75 -14.96
N ASP A 80 13.32 -0.62 -14.67
CA ASP A 80 13.86 0.41 -13.79
C ASP A 80 13.89 -0.09 -12.33
N GLU A 81 15.09 -0.31 -11.81
CA GLU A 81 15.33 -0.84 -10.46
C GLU A 81 15.04 0.20 -9.36
N SER A 82 14.91 1.48 -9.70
CA SER A 82 14.48 2.53 -8.75
C SER A 82 13.00 2.37 -8.35
N ILE A 83 12.22 1.67 -9.17
CA ILE A 83 10.82 1.34 -8.92
C ILE A 83 10.75 0.05 -8.12
N ASN A 84 11.06 0.19 -6.84
CA ASN A 84 11.01 -0.89 -5.87
C ASN A 84 10.18 -0.48 -4.65
N PHE A 85 9.12 -1.24 -4.39
CA PHE A 85 8.23 -1.02 -3.24
C PHE A 85 8.63 -1.86 -2.02
N SER A 86 9.48 -2.88 -2.20
CA SER A 86 9.90 -3.80 -1.14
C SER A 86 10.49 -3.09 0.10
N PRO A 87 11.35 -2.05 -0.06
CA PRO A 87 11.86 -1.26 1.07
C PRO A 87 10.76 -0.70 1.97
N ARG A 88 9.75 -0.06 1.38
CA ARG A 88 8.67 0.59 2.13
C ARG A 88 7.68 -0.40 2.72
N MET A 89 7.58 -1.57 2.12
CA MET A 89 6.65 -2.61 2.53
C MET A 89 7.25 -3.55 3.59
N GLY A 90 8.57 -3.70 3.63
CA GLY A 90 9.28 -4.57 4.58
C GLY A 90 9.25 -6.06 4.21
N PHE A 91 8.89 -6.38 2.96
CA PHE A 91 8.93 -7.71 2.37
C PHE A 91 9.12 -7.61 0.85
N PRO A 92 9.64 -8.65 0.18
CA PRO A 92 9.81 -8.65 -1.27
C PRO A 92 8.48 -8.46 -2.01
N ILE A 93 8.42 -7.48 -2.90
CA ILE A 93 7.33 -7.25 -3.84
C ILE A 93 7.88 -7.19 -5.24
N HIS A 94 7.30 -8.04 -6.09
CA HIS A 94 7.71 -8.22 -7.47
C HIS A 94 6.72 -7.60 -8.46
N GLY A 95 5.56 -7.10 -7.98
CA GLY A 95 4.56 -6.56 -8.87
C GLY A 95 3.29 -6.07 -8.21
N ILE A 96 2.42 -5.52 -9.04
CA ILE A 96 1.05 -5.12 -8.71
C ILE A 96 0.11 -5.86 -9.67
N ILE A 97 -0.98 -6.42 -9.13
CA ILE A 97 -2.00 -7.14 -9.89
C ILE A 97 -3.38 -6.57 -9.58
N GLY A 98 -4.18 -6.39 -10.62
CA GLY A 98 -5.50 -5.76 -10.52
C GLY A 98 -6.49 -6.29 -11.54
N TYR A 99 -7.24 -5.37 -12.15
CA TYR A 99 -8.46 -5.67 -12.89
C TYR A 99 -8.32 -6.75 -13.97
N ASP A 100 -7.28 -6.71 -14.80
CA ASP A 100 -7.12 -7.65 -15.91
C ASP A 100 -7.15 -9.13 -15.47
N PHE A 101 -6.79 -9.43 -14.22
CA PHE A 101 -6.92 -10.78 -13.66
C PHE A 101 -8.30 -11.01 -13.05
N PHE A 102 -8.77 -10.06 -12.24
CA PHE A 102 -9.97 -10.25 -11.41
C PHE A 102 -11.30 -10.01 -12.14
N ARG A 103 -11.28 -9.40 -13.33
CA ARG A 103 -12.48 -9.04 -14.11
C ARG A 103 -13.45 -10.20 -14.35
N ASP A 104 -12.94 -11.43 -14.40
CA ASP A 104 -13.71 -12.65 -14.68
C ASP A 104 -14.17 -13.38 -13.41
N PHE A 105 -13.92 -12.81 -12.22
CA PHE A 105 -14.15 -13.45 -10.93
C PHE A 105 -14.98 -12.60 -9.96
N ILE A 106 -15.54 -13.30 -8.96
CA ILE A 106 -16.14 -12.66 -7.78
C ILE A 106 -15.16 -12.78 -6.61
N MET A 107 -14.64 -11.65 -6.14
CA MET A 107 -13.73 -11.57 -5.01
C MET A 107 -14.50 -11.42 -3.70
N ASP A 108 -14.18 -12.23 -2.69
CA ASP A 108 -14.63 -12.08 -1.29
C ASP A 108 -13.40 -11.79 -0.41
N ILE A 109 -13.28 -10.53 0.02
CA ILE A 109 -12.18 -10.01 0.83
C ILE A 109 -12.68 -9.85 2.27
N ASN A 110 -11.98 -10.49 3.20
CA ASN A 110 -12.24 -10.37 4.62
C ASN A 110 -10.97 -9.99 5.36
N TYR A 111 -10.85 -8.70 5.67
CA TYR A 111 -9.71 -8.13 6.39
C TYR A 111 -9.61 -8.65 7.83
N SER A 112 -10.74 -8.82 8.52
CA SER A 112 -10.76 -9.30 9.91
C SER A 112 -10.22 -10.72 10.07
N ASN A 113 -10.45 -11.57 9.07
CA ASN A 113 -10.00 -12.96 9.07
C ASN A 113 -8.81 -13.20 8.13
N ASN A 114 -8.20 -12.12 7.60
CA ASN A 114 -7.03 -12.15 6.72
C ASN A 114 -7.13 -13.14 5.55
N TYR A 115 -8.24 -13.14 4.80
CA TYR A 115 -8.38 -13.98 3.61
C TYR A 115 -8.98 -13.27 2.41
N ILE A 116 -8.68 -13.82 1.24
CA ILE A 116 -9.31 -13.49 -0.04
C ILE A 116 -9.79 -14.80 -0.67
N LYS A 117 -11.02 -14.82 -1.18
CA LYS A 117 -11.53 -15.92 -1.99
C LYS A 117 -11.84 -15.41 -3.39
N ILE A 118 -11.34 -16.12 -4.38
CA ILE A 118 -11.60 -15.86 -5.80
C ILE A 118 -12.58 -16.93 -6.26
N ASN A 119 -13.79 -16.51 -6.61
CA ASN A 119 -14.89 -17.42 -6.91
C ASN A 119 -15.28 -17.35 -8.38
N ARG A 120 -15.62 -18.50 -8.97
CA ARG A 120 -16.20 -18.56 -10.31
C ARG A 120 -17.64 -18.06 -10.28
N PRO A 121 -18.05 -17.16 -11.19
CA PRO A 121 -19.40 -16.60 -11.21
C PRO A 121 -20.50 -17.66 -11.29
N SER A 122 -20.31 -18.69 -12.12
CA SER A 122 -21.30 -19.76 -12.35
C SER A 122 -21.63 -20.60 -11.11
N THR A 123 -20.72 -20.66 -10.14
CA THR A 123 -20.88 -21.48 -8.91
C THR A 123 -21.14 -20.64 -7.66
N TYR A 124 -21.04 -19.31 -7.77
CA TYR A 124 -21.13 -18.45 -6.61
C TYR A 124 -22.58 -18.30 -6.13
N LYS A 125 -22.81 -18.59 -4.84
CA LYS A 125 -24.12 -18.44 -4.20
C LYS A 125 -24.09 -17.25 -3.25
N TYR A 126 -24.87 -16.21 -3.56
CA TYR A 126 -25.03 -15.07 -2.67
C TYR A 126 -25.72 -15.48 -1.38
N LYS A 127 -25.07 -15.21 -0.25
CA LYS A 127 -25.72 -15.32 1.04
C LYS A 127 -26.72 -14.17 1.20
N LYS A 128 -27.90 -14.46 1.75
CA LYS A 128 -28.82 -13.40 2.20
C LYS A 128 -28.11 -12.59 3.29
N CYS A 129 -28.05 -11.28 3.12
CA CYS A 129 -27.35 -10.39 4.04
C CYS A 129 -28.14 -9.11 4.21
N LYS A 130 -28.95 -9.05 5.28
CA LYS A 130 -29.76 -7.85 5.61
C LYS A 130 -28.92 -6.65 6.06
N LYS A 131 -27.70 -6.91 6.55
CA LYS A 131 -26.76 -5.88 7.04
C LYS A 131 -25.73 -5.46 5.98
N CYS A 132 -25.90 -5.89 4.73
CA CYS A 132 -24.98 -5.54 3.65
C CYS A 132 -25.55 -4.37 2.87
N TYR A 133 -24.74 -3.35 2.63
CA TYR A 133 -25.00 -2.38 1.58
C TYR A 133 -24.57 -2.98 0.24
N ARG A 134 -25.44 -2.87 -0.77
CA ARG A 134 -25.17 -3.38 -2.12
C ARG A 134 -25.46 -2.28 -3.13
N THR A 135 -24.55 -2.12 -4.08
CA THR A 135 -24.69 -1.14 -5.15
C THR A 135 -23.89 -1.59 -6.37
N ASP A 136 -24.07 -0.89 -7.47
CA ASP A 136 -23.32 -1.12 -8.70
C ASP A 136 -21.91 -0.53 -8.59
N LEU A 137 -20.95 -1.21 -9.22
CA LEU A 137 -19.60 -0.72 -9.43
C LEU A 137 -19.57 0.11 -10.71
N GLY A 138 -19.23 1.38 -10.56
CA GLY A 138 -18.91 2.23 -11.71
C GLY A 138 -17.59 1.80 -12.34
N PHE A 139 -17.46 1.97 -13.65
CA PHE A 139 -16.19 1.79 -14.36
C PHE A 139 -15.95 2.99 -15.28
N GLN A 140 -14.85 3.69 -15.07
CA GLN A 140 -14.38 4.80 -15.92
C GLN A 140 -13.03 4.43 -16.54
N ASP A 141 -12.59 5.18 -17.56
CA ASP A 141 -11.33 5.01 -18.30
C ASP A 141 -11.10 3.59 -18.86
N GLN A 142 -11.53 3.36 -20.10
CA GLN A 142 -11.43 2.06 -20.81
C GLN A 142 -11.99 0.85 -20.01
N HIS A 143 -12.89 1.11 -19.06
CA HIS A 143 -13.62 0.15 -18.23
C HIS A 143 -12.79 -0.73 -17.29
N LYS A 144 -11.55 -0.34 -16.93
CA LYS A 144 -10.67 -1.19 -16.11
C LYS A 144 -10.65 -0.87 -14.62
N ARG A 145 -11.17 0.27 -14.17
CA ARG A 145 -10.99 0.72 -12.78
C ARG A 145 -12.35 0.87 -12.08
N PRO A 146 -12.56 0.20 -10.94
CA PRO A 146 -13.83 0.21 -10.23
C PRO A 146 -14.00 1.47 -9.37
N PHE A 147 -15.18 2.09 -9.45
CA PHE A 147 -15.56 3.28 -8.71
C PHE A 147 -16.79 3.03 -7.85
N LEU A 148 -16.87 3.77 -6.76
CA LEU A 148 -18.01 3.81 -5.85
C LEU A 148 -18.39 5.25 -5.56
N THR A 149 -19.67 5.57 -5.70
CA THR A 149 -20.22 6.85 -5.24
C THR A 149 -20.40 6.80 -3.73
N ALA A 150 -19.83 7.79 -3.04
CA ALA A 150 -20.01 8.03 -1.61
C ALA A 150 -20.49 9.47 -1.40
N LYS A 151 -20.99 9.80 -0.21
CA LYS A 151 -21.29 11.17 0.18
C LYS A 151 -20.27 11.67 1.18
N TYR A 152 -19.71 12.83 0.91
CA TYR A 152 -18.78 13.53 1.78
C TYR A 152 -19.50 14.75 2.39
N LYS A 153 -19.33 14.95 3.71
CA LYS A 153 -19.86 16.12 4.41
C LYS A 153 -18.94 17.33 4.20
N SER A 154 -19.33 18.21 3.29
CA SER A 154 -18.70 19.51 3.06
C SER A 154 -19.32 20.61 3.91
N LYS A 155 -18.69 21.80 3.93
CA LYS A 155 -19.30 23.03 4.49
C LYS A 155 -20.64 23.39 3.81
N LYS A 156 -20.85 22.99 2.55
CA LYS A 156 -22.09 23.20 1.77
C LYS A 156 -23.14 22.10 1.99
N GLY A 157 -22.88 21.11 2.84
CA GLY A 157 -23.75 19.95 3.04
C GLY A 157 -23.16 18.65 2.49
N LEU A 158 -23.99 17.61 2.36
CA LEU A 158 -23.58 16.32 1.83
C LEU A 158 -23.47 16.40 0.30
N ILE A 159 -22.28 16.12 -0.24
CA ILE A 159 -22.02 16.11 -1.68
C ILE A 159 -21.63 14.72 -2.14
N ASP A 160 -22.10 14.33 -3.33
CA ASP A 160 -21.70 13.07 -3.96
C ASP A 160 -20.28 13.18 -4.51
N VAL A 161 -19.45 12.19 -4.18
CA VAL A 161 -18.08 12.05 -4.66
C VAL A 161 -17.89 10.68 -5.30
N ASN A 162 -17.32 10.65 -6.50
CA ASN A 162 -16.99 9.41 -7.18
C ASN A 162 -15.55 9.01 -6.86
N LEU A 163 -15.39 7.88 -6.17
CA LEU A 163 -14.11 7.45 -5.60
C LEU A 163 -13.62 6.16 -6.27
N LEU A 164 -12.36 6.17 -6.71
CA LEU A 164 -11.68 4.95 -7.13
C LEU A 164 -11.56 4.01 -5.92
N LEU A 165 -11.93 2.74 -6.08
CA LEU A 165 -11.62 1.73 -5.06
C LEU A 165 -10.17 1.29 -5.22
N ASP A 166 -9.33 1.62 -4.25
CA ASP A 166 -7.87 1.47 -4.33
C ASP A 166 -7.36 0.66 -3.13
N SER A 167 -7.27 -0.67 -3.29
CA SER A 167 -6.70 -1.54 -2.26
C SER A 167 -5.17 -1.50 -2.18
N GLY A 168 -4.50 -0.86 -3.16
CA GLY A 168 -3.05 -0.62 -3.16
C GLY A 168 -2.66 0.52 -2.22
N SER A 169 -3.53 1.50 -2.03
CA SER A 169 -3.30 2.64 -1.14
C SER A 169 -3.45 2.28 0.34
N GLY A 170 -2.46 2.67 1.16
CA GLY A 170 -2.53 2.58 2.62
C GLY A 170 -3.34 3.70 3.28
N SER A 171 -3.69 4.76 2.54
CA SER A 171 -4.48 5.89 3.05
C SER A 171 -5.94 5.50 3.27
N SER A 172 -6.70 6.31 4.02
CA SER A 172 -8.14 6.08 4.20
C SER A 172 -8.93 6.68 3.04
N LEU A 173 -8.76 7.97 2.80
CA LEU A 173 -9.41 8.69 1.71
C LEU A 173 -8.41 9.65 1.05
N TRP A 174 -8.41 9.69 -0.28
CA TRP A 174 -7.80 10.76 -1.07
C TRP A 174 -8.92 11.56 -1.71
N LEU A 175 -8.84 12.89 -1.65
CA LEU A 175 -9.73 13.80 -2.36
C LEU A 175 -8.90 14.74 -3.22
N PHE A 176 -9.41 15.08 -4.40
CA PHE A 176 -8.83 16.09 -5.29
C PHE A 176 -9.60 17.38 -5.12
N GLU A 177 -8.87 18.46 -4.85
CA GLU A 177 -9.47 19.76 -4.54
C GLU A 177 -10.33 20.26 -5.71
N ASN A 178 -11.56 20.64 -5.39
CA ASN A 178 -12.52 21.24 -6.30
C ASN A 178 -13.47 22.14 -5.48
N LYS A 179 -13.11 23.42 -5.37
CA LYS A 179 -13.84 24.42 -4.56
C LYS A 179 -15.26 24.66 -5.06
N GLU A 180 -15.50 24.55 -6.37
CA GLU A 180 -16.83 24.69 -6.97
C GLU A 180 -17.78 23.63 -6.40
N LYS A 181 -17.32 22.37 -6.39
CA LYS A 181 -18.05 21.23 -5.82
C LYS A 181 -18.04 21.18 -4.29
N GLY A 182 -17.29 22.05 -3.60
CA GLY A 182 -17.16 22.07 -2.14
C GLY A 182 -16.18 21.03 -1.58
N ILE A 183 -15.26 20.55 -2.41
CA ILE A 183 -14.16 19.66 -2.01
C ILE A 183 -12.94 20.54 -1.77
N GLU A 184 -12.65 20.84 -0.52
CA GLU A 184 -11.56 21.73 -0.13
C GLU A 184 -10.82 21.19 1.08
N VAL A 185 -9.56 21.60 1.23
CA VAL A 185 -8.76 21.29 2.41
C VAL A 185 -9.34 22.07 3.61
N SER A 186 -9.52 21.39 4.74
CA SER A 186 -9.94 22.05 5.98
C SER A 186 -8.87 22.98 6.52
N GLU A 187 -9.29 24.01 7.26
CA GLU A 187 -8.38 24.90 8.01
C GLU A 187 -7.52 24.13 9.01
N ASN A 188 -8.07 23.05 9.60
CA ASN A 188 -7.31 22.13 10.43
C ASN A 188 -6.63 21.06 9.55
N SER A 189 -5.52 21.43 8.94
CA SER A 189 -4.71 20.57 8.07
C SER A 189 -3.22 20.76 8.31
N PHE A 190 -2.42 19.84 7.78
CA PHE A 190 -0.97 19.90 7.86
C PHE A 190 -0.32 19.28 6.62
N ARG A 191 0.81 19.88 6.23
CA ARG A 191 1.66 19.40 5.14
C ARG A 191 2.32 18.08 5.53
N ASP A 192 2.31 17.09 4.64
CA ASP A 192 2.95 15.80 4.91
C ASP A 192 3.37 15.08 3.62
N PHE A 193 4.22 14.06 3.80
CA PHE A 193 4.44 13.02 2.81
C PHE A 193 3.19 12.12 2.74
N LEU A 194 2.60 12.02 1.54
CA LEU A 194 1.35 11.28 1.33
C LEU A 194 1.60 9.82 0.98
N GLY A 195 2.73 9.52 0.33
CA GLY A 195 3.14 8.18 -0.06
C GLY A 195 4.01 8.17 -1.31
N LYS A 196 4.46 6.98 -1.72
CA LYS A 196 5.19 6.78 -2.98
C LYS A 196 4.21 6.30 -4.07
N GLY A 197 4.07 7.11 -5.11
CA GLY A 197 3.37 6.76 -6.34
C GLY A 197 4.22 5.90 -7.27
N PHE A 198 3.69 5.66 -8.47
CA PHE A 198 4.42 4.92 -9.50
C PHE A 198 5.56 5.76 -10.11
N ASN A 199 5.40 7.08 -10.17
CA ASN A 199 6.37 8.05 -10.71
C ASN A 199 6.92 8.98 -9.61
N GLY A 200 7.27 8.41 -8.44
CA GLY A 200 7.94 9.16 -7.39
C GLY A 200 7.11 9.44 -6.14
N ASP A 201 7.69 10.24 -5.25
CA ASP A 201 7.11 10.60 -3.96
C ASP A 201 6.00 11.65 -4.13
N ILE A 202 4.97 11.59 -3.28
CA ILE A 202 3.79 12.45 -3.36
C ILE A 202 3.64 13.21 -2.06
N TYR A 203 3.48 14.52 -2.17
CA TYR A 203 3.26 15.43 -1.05
C TYR A 203 1.92 16.15 -1.21
N GLY A 204 1.45 16.73 -0.10
CA GLY A 204 0.25 17.54 -0.07
C GLY A 204 -0.24 17.75 1.36
N GLU A 205 -1.53 18.03 1.49
CA GLU A 205 -2.17 18.30 2.77
C GLU A 205 -2.86 17.07 3.34
N ARG A 206 -2.82 16.92 4.65
CA ARG A 206 -3.60 15.94 5.40
C ARG A 206 -4.58 16.64 6.31
N THR A 207 -5.79 16.10 6.40
CA THR A 207 -6.85 16.59 7.29
C THR A 207 -7.76 15.44 7.76
N LYS A 208 -8.78 15.73 8.55
CA LYS A 208 -9.86 14.81 8.86
C LYS A 208 -11.16 15.41 8.35
N ILE A 209 -11.94 14.60 7.66
CA ILE A 209 -13.31 14.96 7.29
C ILE A 209 -14.27 14.46 8.35
N ASP A 210 -15.30 15.25 8.63
CA ASP A 210 -16.26 14.93 9.69
C ASP A 210 -16.99 13.63 9.40
N GLU A 211 -17.51 13.47 8.17
CA GLU A 211 -18.31 12.31 7.78
C GLU A 211 -18.08 11.88 6.33
N LEU A 212 -17.91 10.57 6.15
CA LEU A 212 -18.00 9.88 4.86
C LEU A 212 -19.11 8.83 4.93
N HIS A 213 -20.07 8.93 4.02
CA HIS A 213 -21.21 8.04 3.94
C HIS A 213 -21.11 7.13 2.73
N ILE A 214 -21.21 5.82 2.94
CA ILE A 214 -21.23 4.80 1.91
C ILE A 214 -22.52 4.00 2.06
N GLY A 215 -23.53 4.35 1.26
CA GLY A 215 -24.90 3.91 1.52
C GLY A 215 -25.35 4.39 2.90
N ASP A 216 -25.84 3.46 3.72
CA ASP A 216 -26.29 3.73 5.10
C ASP A 216 -25.13 3.71 6.13
N PHE A 217 -23.88 3.51 5.67
CA PHE A 217 -22.73 3.45 6.55
C PHE A 217 -22.06 4.81 6.68
N MET A 218 -22.17 5.40 7.86
CA MET A 218 -21.47 6.64 8.23
C MET A 218 -20.15 6.32 8.95
N LEU A 219 -19.05 6.82 8.40
CA LEU A 219 -17.72 6.83 9.01
C LEU A 219 -17.38 8.25 9.45
N LYS A 220 -16.91 8.40 10.68
CA LYS A 220 -16.57 9.71 11.27
C LYS A 220 -15.06 9.93 11.33
N ASP A 221 -14.65 11.20 11.34
CA ASP A 221 -13.27 11.64 11.54
C ASP A 221 -12.28 10.96 10.58
N VAL A 222 -12.66 10.81 9.31
CA VAL A 222 -11.90 10.02 8.34
C VAL A 222 -10.63 10.76 7.93
N THR A 223 -9.47 10.14 8.15
CA THR A 223 -8.19 10.70 7.69
C THR A 223 -8.19 10.85 6.18
N THR A 224 -7.95 12.06 5.69
CA THR A 224 -8.05 12.40 4.28
C THR A 224 -6.80 13.13 3.80
N SER A 225 -6.31 12.72 2.64
CA SER A 225 -5.18 13.35 1.96
C SER A 225 -5.65 14.13 0.74
N PHE A 226 -5.05 15.29 0.53
CA PHE A 226 -5.20 16.14 -0.64
C PHE A 226 -3.83 16.29 -1.30
N PRO A 227 -3.51 15.48 -2.33
CA PRO A 227 -2.24 15.58 -3.03
C PRO A 227 -2.16 16.88 -3.83
N ASP A 228 -0.95 17.45 -3.93
CA ASP A 228 -0.74 18.62 -4.77
C ASP A 228 -1.05 18.30 -6.24
N SER A 229 -1.56 19.30 -6.95
CA SER A 229 -1.99 19.16 -8.34
C SER A 229 -0.86 18.66 -9.27
N VAL A 230 0.41 18.96 -8.96
CA VAL A 230 1.57 18.51 -9.73
C VAL A 230 1.68 16.99 -9.80
N TYR A 231 1.36 16.28 -8.71
CA TYR A 231 1.50 14.82 -8.61
C TYR A 231 0.35 14.03 -9.22
N ILE A 232 -0.77 14.70 -9.55
CA ILE A 232 -1.97 14.07 -10.14
C ILE A 232 -2.14 14.37 -11.63
N LYS A 233 -1.23 15.11 -12.25
CA LYS A 233 -1.28 15.43 -13.70
C LYS A 233 -1.29 14.19 -14.60
N GLY A 234 -0.72 13.07 -14.12
CA GLY A 234 -0.65 11.81 -14.84
C GLY A 234 -1.96 11.01 -14.87
N ILE A 235 -3.02 11.46 -14.19
CA ILE A 235 -4.29 10.74 -14.08
C ILE A 235 -5.48 11.60 -14.54
N SER A 236 -6.52 10.95 -15.06
CA SER A 236 -7.79 11.61 -15.38
C SER A 236 -8.54 11.97 -14.09
N VAL A 237 -8.92 13.24 -13.95
CA VAL A 237 -9.65 13.78 -12.80
C VAL A 237 -11.09 14.22 -13.15
N ASN A 238 -11.44 14.29 -14.44
CA ASN A 238 -12.69 14.92 -14.90
C ASN A 238 -13.96 14.30 -14.28
N ASN A 239 -13.94 13.00 -13.98
CA ASN A 239 -15.05 12.29 -13.31
C ASN A 239 -14.62 11.49 -12.07
N ARG A 240 -13.45 11.82 -11.51
CA ARG A 240 -12.88 11.19 -10.31
C ARG A 240 -12.57 12.26 -9.29
N GLN A 241 -13.27 12.24 -8.16
CA GLN A 241 -13.04 13.21 -7.07
C GLN A 241 -12.03 12.71 -6.04
N GLY A 242 -11.60 11.44 -6.14
CA GLY A 242 -10.69 10.88 -5.16
C GLY A 242 -10.50 9.37 -5.28
N SER A 243 -9.99 8.79 -4.20
CA SER A 243 -9.80 7.34 -4.05
C SER A 243 -10.10 6.91 -2.62
N LEU A 244 -10.77 5.78 -2.48
CA LEU A 244 -11.06 5.15 -1.21
C LEU A 244 -10.03 4.04 -0.98
N GLY A 245 -9.15 4.25 0.00
CA GLY A 245 -7.99 3.41 0.25
C GLY A 245 -8.21 2.34 1.32
N GLY A 246 -7.14 1.60 1.63
CA GLY A 246 -7.12 0.51 2.61
C GLY A 246 -7.58 0.90 4.01
N GLY A 247 -7.40 2.16 4.43
CA GLY A 247 -7.85 2.64 5.74
C GLY A 247 -9.38 2.63 5.91
N VAL A 248 -10.13 2.82 4.82
CA VAL A 248 -11.59 2.68 4.79
C VAL A 248 -12.00 1.27 4.36
N LEU A 249 -11.40 0.71 3.29
CA LEU A 249 -11.78 -0.62 2.77
C LEU A 249 -11.72 -1.70 3.86
N ARG A 250 -10.70 -1.67 4.73
CA ARG A 250 -10.52 -2.68 5.79
C ARG A 250 -11.65 -2.73 6.82
N ARG A 251 -12.48 -1.69 6.89
CA ARG A 251 -13.64 -1.58 7.81
C ARG A 251 -14.83 -2.42 7.38
N PHE A 252 -14.75 -3.00 6.19
CA PHE A 252 -15.78 -3.82 5.60
C PHE A 252 -15.25 -5.19 5.22
N ASN A 253 -16.12 -6.19 5.26
CA ASN A 253 -15.98 -7.35 4.41
C ASN A 253 -16.56 -6.98 3.04
N VAL A 254 -15.77 -7.20 1.99
CA VAL A 254 -16.04 -6.69 0.65
C VAL A 254 -16.25 -7.86 -0.30
N ILE A 255 -17.38 -7.86 -1.00
CA ILE A 255 -17.58 -8.74 -2.16
C ILE A 255 -17.55 -7.85 -3.40
N MET A 256 -16.55 -8.03 -4.26
CA MET A 256 -16.49 -7.39 -5.58
C MET A 256 -16.85 -8.40 -6.65
N ASP A 257 -17.99 -8.19 -7.29
CA ASP A 257 -18.52 -9.00 -8.37
C ASP A 257 -18.26 -8.27 -9.69
N TYR A 258 -17.06 -8.46 -10.24
CA TYR A 258 -16.64 -7.78 -11.47
C TYR A 258 -17.54 -8.11 -12.67
N PRO A 259 -17.89 -9.39 -12.95
CA PRO A 259 -18.68 -9.73 -14.14
C PRO A 259 -20.06 -9.09 -14.15
N ASN A 260 -20.71 -9.00 -12.98
CA ASN A 260 -22.02 -8.33 -12.89
C ASN A 260 -21.91 -6.86 -12.43
N LYS A 261 -20.70 -6.31 -12.31
CA LYS A 261 -20.42 -4.92 -11.89
C LYS A 261 -21.13 -4.54 -10.59
N ARG A 262 -21.00 -5.35 -9.55
CA ARG A 262 -21.63 -5.09 -8.23
C ARG A 262 -20.63 -5.16 -7.10
N ILE A 263 -20.91 -4.41 -6.04
CA ILE A 263 -20.18 -4.49 -4.78
C ILE A 263 -21.15 -4.72 -3.62
N SER A 264 -20.74 -5.56 -2.67
CA SER A 264 -21.40 -5.68 -1.37
C SER A 264 -20.43 -5.33 -0.26
N LEU A 265 -20.86 -4.47 0.66
CA LEU A 265 -20.10 -4.04 1.82
C LEU A 265 -20.83 -4.45 3.10
N ARG A 266 -20.11 -5.04 4.04
CA ARG A 266 -20.64 -5.36 5.37
C ARG A 266 -19.65 -4.92 6.43
N LYS A 267 -20.09 -4.13 7.42
CA LYS A 267 -19.25 -3.73 8.56
C LYS A 267 -18.58 -4.95 9.21
N ASN A 268 -17.32 -4.81 9.59
CA ASN A 268 -16.58 -5.78 10.40
C ASN A 268 -16.13 -5.16 11.73
N ASN A 269 -15.29 -5.86 12.50
CA ASN A 269 -14.79 -5.42 13.80
C ASN A 269 -13.87 -4.18 13.75
N TYR A 270 -13.39 -3.77 12.58
CA TYR A 270 -12.63 -2.53 12.40
C TYR A 270 -13.50 -1.31 12.15
N PHE A 271 -14.81 -1.49 11.92
CA PHE A 271 -15.67 -0.40 11.44
C PHE A 271 -15.69 0.82 12.38
N GLU A 272 -15.76 0.59 13.69
CA GLU A 272 -15.81 1.66 14.71
C GLU A 272 -14.42 2.08 15.21
N LYS A 273 -13.32 1.55 14.66
CA LYS A 273 -11.97 1.93 15.12
C LYS A 273 -11.65 3.38 14.73
N PRO A 274 -10.98 4.17 15.56
CA PRO A 274 -10.63 5.55 15.19
C PRO A 274 -9.67 5.61 14.00
N PHE A 275 -9.68 6.73 13.27
CA PHE A 275 -8.64 7.05 12.30
C PHE A 275 -7.59 7.96 12.94
N HIS A 276 -6.33 7.53 12.89
CA HIS A 276 -5.21 8.27 13.45
C HIS A 276 -4.17 8.58 12.37
N TYR A 277 -3.43 9.65 12.60
CA TYR A 277 -2.19 9.96 11.89
C TYR A 277 -0.99 9.52 12.71
N ASN A 278 0.13 9.35 12.02
CA ASN A 278 1.42 9.16 12.64
C ASN A 278 1.75 10.38 13.53
N MET A 279 1.88 10.15 14.83
CA MET A 279 2.12 11.16 15.86
C MET A 279 3.61 11.48 16.06
N SER A 280 4.51 10.68 15.49
CA SER A 280 5.95 10.94 15.54
C SER A 280 6.41 11.89 14.44
N GLY A 281 5.81 11.78 13.25
CA GLY A 281 6.29 12.40 12.02
C GLY A 281 7.39 11.62 11.29
N LEU A 282 7.75 10.42 11.76
CA LEU A 282 8.75 9.56 11.11
C LEU A 282 8.11 8.64 10.08
N THR A 283 8.71 8.57 8.90
CA THR A 283 8.48 7.48 7.96
C THR A 283 9.71 6.57 7.94
N ILE A 284 9.51 5.27 8.22
CA ILE A 284 10.59 4.28 8.24
C ILE A 284 10.47 3.33 7.05
N GLN A 285 11.61 2.95 6.50
CA GLN A 285 11.71 1.93 5.46
C GLN A 285 12.81 0.90 5.77
N HIS A 286 12.73 -0.24 5.11
CA HIS A 286 13.75 -1.28 5.11
C HIS A 286 14.80 -0.99 4.03
N VAL A 287 16.08 -0.99 4.38
CA VAL A 287 17.19 -0.68 3.44
C VAL A 287 18.10 -1.88 3.14
N GLY A 288 17.61 -3.08 3.42
CA GLY A 288 18.35 -4.33 3.21
C GLY A 288 18.73 -5.00 4.52
N PHE A 289 19.73 -5.87 4.46
CA PHE A 289 20.19 -6.65 5.60
C PHE A 289 21.60 -6.25 5.99
N ALA A 290 21.89 -6.24 7.29
CA ALA A 290 23.23 -6.07 7.84
C ALA A 290 23.73 -7.40 8.41
N PHE A 291 25.02 -7.67 8.25
CA PHE A 291 25.67 -8.79 8.92
C PHE A 291 25.81 -8.47 10.41
N ALA A 292 25.37 -9.39 11.27
CA ALA A 292 25.63 -9.34 12.70
C ALA A 292 26.28 -10.64 13.15
N LYS A 293 27.35 -10.54 13.95
CA LYS A 293 27.91 -11.70 14.66
C LYS A 293 26.89 -12.16 15.71
N ASP A 294 26.40 -13.39 15.60
CA ASP A 294 25.51 -13.98 16.60
C ASP A 294 26.27 -15.03 17.40
N TYR A 295 26.41 -14.81 18.70
CA TYR A 295 27.13 -15.70 19.63
C TYR A 295 26.18 -16.64 20.41
N ASN A 296 24.93 -16.82 19.97
CA ASN A 296 23.94 -17.61 20.70
C ASN A 296 23.43 -18.81 19.90
N GLU A 297 23.77 -20.01 20.38
CA GLU A 297 23.50 -21.34 19.80
C GLU A 297 22.02 -21.77 19.71
N LYS A 298 21.03 -20.96 20.10
CA LYS A 298 19.65 -21.45 20.32
C LYS A 298 18.53 -20.88 19.45
N ASP A 299 18.75 -19.85 18.64
CA ASP A 299 17.69 -19.29 17.78
C ASP A 299 18.01 -19.46 16.30
N ARG A 300 17.80 -20.68 15.78
CA ARG A 300 17.79 -20.92 14.32
C ARG A 300 16.49 -20.38 13.73
N PHE A 301 16.54 -19.17 13.18
CA PHE A 301 15.50 -18.67 12.28
C PHE A 301 15.65 -19.34 10.90
N TYR A 302 14.68 -20.16 10.51
CA TYR A 302 14.57 -20.65 9.14
C TYR A 302 14.04 -19.53 8.25
N ILE A 303 14.91 -18.94 7.43
CA ILE A 303 14.46 -18.24 6.22
C ILE A 303 13.97 -19.31 5.26
N GLY A 304 12.66 -19.36 5.02
CA GLY A 304 12.06 -20.20 3.99
C GLY A 304 12.43 -19.70 2.59
N LEU A 305 13.67 -19.91 2.17
CA LEU A 305 14.15 -19.86 0.80
C LEU A 305 14.12 -21.28 0.25
N ASN A 306 12.92 -21.82 -0.01
CA ASN A 306 12.82 -23.08 -0.73
C ASN A 306 13.12 -22.83 -2.21
N LYS A 307 14.28 -23.35 -2.64
CA LYS A 307 14.83 -23.44 -4.00
C LYS A 307 15.35 -22.14 -4.61
N ILE A 308 16.67 -21.92 -4.51
CA ILE A 308 17.59 -21.87 -5.67
C ILE A 308 18.96 -22.40 -5.20
N ILE A 309 19.33 -23.62 -5.55
CA ILE A 309 20.74 -24.06 -5.52
C ILE A 309 21.15 -24.28 -6.97
N ASN A 310 21.93 -23.34 -7.50
CA ASN A 310 23.00 -23.67 -8.43
C ASN A 310 24.16 -22.68 -8.25
N GLN A 311 25.16 -23.18 -7.53
CA GLN A 311 26.59 -22.87 -7.59
C GLN A 311 27.04 -21.40 -7.69
N LYS A 312 27.19 -20.76 -6.52
CA LYS A 312 28.45 -20.16 -6.03
C LYS A 312 28.22 -19.73 -4.58
N THR A 313 28.18 -20.70 -3.68
CA THR A 313 28.12 -20.47 -2.24
C THR A 313 29.46 -19.89 -1.78
N VAL A 314 29.49 -18.59 -1.47
CA VAL A 314 30.44 -18.10 -0.48
C VAL A 314 29.92 -18.60 0.86
N GLN A 315 30.55 -19.65 1.35
CA GLN A 315 30.28 -20.21 2.67
C GLN A 315 30.82 -19.23 3.71
N PHE A 316 29.98 -18.31 4.20
CA PHE A 316 30.30 -17.56 5.39
C PHE A 316 30.23 -18.51 6.59
N THR A 317 31.28 -18.51 7.41
CA THR A 317 31.34 -19.26 8.67
C THR A 317 30.09 -18.98 9.51
N ASN A 318 29.66 -19.98 10.29
CA ASN A 318 28.37 -20.08 11.01
C ASN A 318 28.05 -18.95 12.03
N ASP A 319 28.81 -17.85 12.06
CA ASP A 319 28.73 -16.82 13.08
C ASP A 319 27.96 -15.56 12.62
N PHE A 320 27.54 -15.48 11.35
CA PHE A 320 26.92 -14.27 10.81
C PHE A 320 25.46 -14.50 10.41
N VAL A 321 24.56 -13.74 11.04
CA VAL A 321 23.13 -13.70 10.70
C VAL A 321 22.81 -12.37 10.01
N LEU A 322 22.07 -12.45 8.91
CA LEU A 322 21.52 -11.28 8.23
C LEU A 322 20.34 -10.74 9.02
N LYS A 323 20.46 -9.50 9.50
CA LYS A 323 19.43 -8.81 10.27
C LYS A 323 18.84 -7.65 9.46
N PRO A 324 17.51 -7.45 9.45
CA PRO A 324 16.90 -6.35 8.71
C PRO A 324 17.42 -5.00 9.23
N LYS A 325 17.68 -4.10 8.29
CA LYS A 325 18.16 -2.73 8.56
C LYS A 325 17.07 -1.75 8.21
N TYR A 326 16.81 -0.82 9.13
CA TYR A 326 15.78 0.21 8.99
C TYR A 326 16.39 1.60 8.93
N GLU A 327 15.80 2.47 8.11
CA GLU A 327 16.22 3.85 7.89
C GLU A 327 15.00 4.78 7.97
N ILE A 328 15.22 5.99 8.48
CA ILE A 328 14.28 7.09 8.40
C ILE A 328 14.28 7.63 6.96
N SER A 329 13.22 7.32 6.21
CA SER A 329 13.08 7.74 4.81
C SER A 329 12.58 9.17 4.66
N ASP A 330 11.82 9.65 5.65
CA ASP A 330 11.23 10.99 5.67
C ASP A 330 10.94 11.43 7.11
N VAL A 331 11.02 12.74 7.35
CA VAL A 331 10.68 13.39 8.63
C VAL A 331 9.76 14.56 8.34
N ARG A 332 8.53 14.50 8.88
CA ARG A 332 7.54 15.55 8.69
C ARG A 332 8.01 16.87 9.36
N PRO A 333 7.94 18.02 8.66
CA PRO A 333 8.24 19.32 9.26
C PRO A 333 7.36 19.64 10.47
N GLY A 334 7.92 20.28 11.49
CA GLY A 334 7.26 20.65 12.74
C GLY A 334 6.74 19.44 13.53
N SER A 335 7.33 18.25 13.34
CA SER A 335 6.95 17.05 14.08
C SER A 335 7.82 16.85 15.32
N PRO A 336 7.35 16.07 16.33
CA PRO A 336 8.18 15.76 17.49
C PRO A 336 9.53 15.12 17.14
N ALA A 337 9.58 14.34 16.06
CA ALA A 337 10.82 13.74 15.60
C ALA A 337 11.79 14.76 14.99
N GLU A 338 11.28 15.72 14.21
CA GLU A 338 12.11 16.81 13.67
C GLU A 338 12.64 17.70 14.80
N GLU A 339 11.77 18.08 15.76
CA GLU A 339 12.12 18.88 16.94
C GLU A 339 13.21 18.20 17.78
N ALA A 340 13.18 16.87 17.88
CA ALA A 340 14.24 16.09 18.53
C ALA A 340 15.55 16.06 17.73
N GLY A 341 15.56 16.45 16.46
CA GLY A 341 16.74 16.50 15.61
C GLY A 341 17.01 15.25 14.79
N LEU A 342 16.01 14.37 14.62
CA LEU A 342 16.07 13.23 13.70
C LEU A 342 16.01 13.71 12.26
N LYS A 343 16.68 12.99 11.36
CA LYS A 343 16.83 13.39 9.95
C LYS A 343 16.63 12.20 9.02
N LYS A 344 16.22 12.50 7.79
CA LYS A 344 16.26 11.54 6.69
C LYS A 344 17.67 10.97 6.55
N GLY A 345 17.77 9.65 6.38
CA GLY A 345 19.03 8.93 6.28
C GLY A 345 19.55 8.35 7.61
N ASP A 346 18.91 8.66 8.74
CA ASP A 346 19.27 8.05 10.02
C ASP A 346 18.93 6.55 10.02
N ILE A 347 19.91 5.72 10.37
CA ILE A 347 19.72 4.28 10.50
C ILE A 347 19.23 3.95 11.90
N LEU A 348 18.07 3.30 12.01
CA LEU A 348 17.51 2.92 13.30
C LEU A 348 18.21 1.69 13.88
N ILE A 349 18.80 1.83 15.07
CA ILE A 349 19.48 0.75 15.79
C ILE A 349 18.60 0.17 16.90
N GLU A 350 17.97 1.03 17.71
CA GLU A 350 17.07 0.65 18.81
C GLU A 350 15.88 1.58 18.90
N ILE A 351 14.74 1.02 19.32
CA ILE A 351 13.54 1.74 19.72
C ILE A 351 13.07 1.22 21.08
N ASN A 352 12.85 2.13 22.03
CA ASN A 352 12.40 1.84 23.39
C ASN A 352 13.24 0.75 24.10
N GLY A 353 14.55 0.74 23.87
CA GLY A 353 15.49 -0.20 24.47
C GLY A 353 15.54 -1.59 23.81
N ARG A 354 14.77 -1.82 22.75
CA ARG A 354 14.84 -3.05 21.94
C ARG A 354 15.50 -2.77 20.61
N LYS A 355 16.28 -3.72 20.11
CA LYS A 355 16.97 -3.61 18.81
C LYS A 355 15.95 -3.49 17.68
N ALA A 356 16.17 -2.58 16.75
CA ALA A 356 15.25 -2.31 15.65
C ALA A 356 15.00 -3.56 14.80
N TYR A 357 16.04 -4.37 14.57
CA TYR A 357 15.96 -5.59 13.76
C TYR A 357 15.03 -6.67 14.34
N THR A 358 14.66 -6.61 15.63
CA THR A 358 13.73 -7.59 16.23
C THR A 358 12.28 -7.29 15.90
N TYR A 359 12.00 -6.11 15.35
CA TYR A 359 10.66 -5.72 14.94
C TYR A 359 10.46 -6.01 13.46
N LYS A 360 9.21 -6.33 13.09
CA LYS A 360 8.75 -6.16 11.71
C LYS A 360 8.53 -4.67 11.44
N LEU A 361 8.66 -4.25 10.18
CA LEU A 361 8.42 -2.86 9.79
C LEU A 361 7.02 -2.37 10.19
N SER A 362 6.00 -3.24 10.10
CA SER A 362 4.64 -2.92 10.54
C SER A 362 4.57 -2.61 12.04
N GLU A 363 5.28 -3.38 12.87
CA GLU A 363 5.31 -3.19 14.32
C GLU A 363 6.02 -1.88 14.69
N LEU A 364 7.09 -1.51 13.97
CA LEU A 364 7.73 -0.21 14.12
C LEU A 364 6.77 0.93 13.79
N ASN A 365 6.05 0.82 12.67
CA ASN A 365 5.07 1.81 12.28
C ASN A 365 3.95 1.95 13.31
N ASP A 366 3.44 0.84 13.86
CA ASP A 366 2.38 0.86 14.89
C ASP A 366 2.79 1.65 16.14
N LEU A 367 4.09 1.67 16.50
CA LEU A 367 4.60 2.45 17.62
C LEU A 367 4.41 3.97 17.44
N PHE A 368 4.30 4.46 16.20
CA PHE A 368 4.12 5.88 15.91
C PHE A 368 2.64 6.32 15.86
N TYR A 369 1.71 5.37 16.01
CA TYR A 369 0.26 5.62 16.09
C TYR A 369 -0.30 5.37 17.49
N LEU A 370 0.57 5.20 18.48
CA LEU A 370 0.18 5.06 19.88
C LEU A 370 -0.41 6.35 20.44
N GLU A 371 -0.92 6.28 21.67
CA GLU A 371 -1.55 7.42 22.35
C GLU A 371 -0.60 8.61 22.52
N GLU A 372 -1.20 9.79 22.51
CA GLU A 372 -0.52 11.07 22.73
C GLU A 372 0.22 11.10 24.07
N GLY A 373 1.36 11.79 24.11
CA GLY A 373 2.21 11.91 25.28
C GLY A 373 3.13 10.71 25.52
N LYS A 374 2.92 9.58 24.82
CA LYS A 374 3.81 8.42 24.97
C LYS A 374 5.21 8.75 24.49
N LYS A 375 6.20 8.47 25.34
CA LYS A 375 7.61 8.71 25.06
C LYS A 375 8.18 7.64 24.13
N ILE A 376 8.85 8.07 23.07
CA ILE A 376 9.65 7.24 22.18
C ILE A 376 11.12 7.55 22.42
N ARG A 377 11.93 6.51 22.60
CA ARG A 377 13.39 6.62 22.71
C ARG A 377 14.05 5.88 21.55
N LEU A 378 14.86 6.56 20.76
CA LEU A 378 15.56 5.99 19.63
C LEU A 378 17.06 6.01 19.86
N LYS A 379 17.74 4.95 19.40
CA LYS A 379 19.17 4.96 19.13
C LYS A 379 19.35 4.84 17.62
N ILE A 380 20.06 5.77 17.02
CA ILE A 380 20.29 5.79 15.56
C ILE A 380 21.79 5.82 15.26
N ASN A 381 22.16 5.44 14.03
CA ASN A 381 23.47 5.66 13.46
C ASN A 381 23.33 6.69 12.34
N ARG A 382 24.03 7.82 12.48
CA ARG A 382 24.11 8.87 11.47
C ARG A 382 25.56 8.98 11.01
N LEU A 383 25.82 8.59 9.76
CA LEU A 383 27.15 8.65 9.15
C LEU A 383 28.25 7.98 10.01
N GLY A 384 27.92 6.83 10.63
CA GLY A 384 28.84 6.09 11.49
C GLY A 384 28.78 6.46 12.97
N VAL A 385 28.18 7.60 13.33
CA VAL A 385 28.08 8.06 14.73
C VAL A 385 26.78 7.58 15.35
N GLU A 386 26.87 6.87 16.47
CA GLU A 386 25.69 6.49 17.25
C GLU A 386 25.19 7.66 18.09
N MET A 387 23.88 7.91 18.01
CA MET A 387 23.20 9.01 18.70
C MET A 387 21.93 8.49 19.38
N ARG A 388 21.52 9.16 20.46
CA ARG A 388 20.27 8.88 21.17
C ARG A 388 19.35 10.08 21.11
N PHE A 389 18.08 9.81 20.85
CA PHE A 389 17.03 10.80 20.74
C PHE A 389 15.81 10.34 21.54
N ASP A 390 15.06 11.28 22.08
CA ASP A 390 13.75 11.00 22.65
C ASP A 390 12.78 12.14 22.39
N PHE A 391 11.52 11.77 22.22
CA PHE A 391 10.41 12.70 22.00
C PHE A 391 9.10 12.07 22.48
N ASN A 392 8.09 12.89 22.68
CA ASN A 392 6.75 12.43 23.01
C ASN A 392 5.88 12.48 21.76
N LEU A 393 5.03 11.47 21.57
CA LEU A 393 4.04 11.47 20.50
C LEU A 393 3.06 12.64 20.69
N ARG A 394 2.83 13.41 19.61
CA ARG A 394 1.93 14.56 19.62
C ARG A 394 0.80 14.34 18.61
N LYS A 395 -0.44 14.53 19.03
CA LYS A 395 -1.58 14.45 18.13
C LYS A 395 -1.51 15.60 17.12
N VAL A 396 -1.70 15.29 15.84
CA VAL A 396 -1.55 16.28 14.77
C VAL A 396 -2.86 17.04 14.53
N ILE A 397 -4.00 16.32 14.53
CA ILE A 397 -5.38 16.84 14.46
C ILE A 397 -6.40 15.89 15.08
#